data_AF-A0A1X2E1N1-F1
#
_entry.id   AF-A0A1X2E1N1-F1
#
_cell.length_a   1.000
_cell.length_b   1.000
_cell.length_c   1.000
_cell.angle_alpha   90.00
_cell.angle_beta   90.00
_cell.angle_gamma   90.00
#
_symmetry.space_group_name_H-M   'P 1'
#
loop_
_entity.id
_entity.type
_entity.pdbx_description
1 polymer ?
#
loop_
_entity_poly.entity_id
_entity_poly.type
_entity_poly.pdbx_seq_one_letter_code
_entity_poly.pdbx_strand_id
1 'polypeptide(L)' 'METAHPRPDWPADSGVWQATGIIMNRFDLDSEHALDVLRRMSQRCMRPMWRVAEEVIRHNDPVRAFQRLEEDGLGPG' A
#
# COMPACT_ATOMS: atom_id res chain seq x y z
N MET A 1 19.09 -16.41 13.39
CA MET A 1 17.76 -16.46 14.04
C MET A 1 16.89 -15.47 13.31
N GLU A 2 15.90 -15.98 12.60
CA GLU A 2 15.01 -15.26 11.68
C GLU A 2 14.20 -14.23 12.45
N THR A 3 14.27 -12.95 12.07
CA THR A 3 13.42 -11.90 12.63
C THR A 3 12.01 -12.12 12.08
N ALA A 4 11.25 -12.96 12.77
CA ALA A 4 9.80 -13.05 12.61
C ALA A 4 9.22 -11.70 13.02
N HIS A 5 9.10 -10.78 12.06
CA HIS A 5 8.25 -9.62 12.22
C HIS A 5 6.83 -10.16 12.45
N PRO A 6 6.22 -9.94 13.63
CA PRO A 6 4.82 -10.31 13.81
C PRO A 6 4.05 -9.59 12.72
N ARG A 7 3.44 -10.35 11.81
CA ARG A 7 2.53 -9.77 10.84
C ARG A 7 1.43 -9.09 11.66
N PRO A 8 1.22 -7.79 11.47
CA PRO A 8 0.08 -7.12 12.07
C PRO A 8 -1.19 -7.91 11.71
N ASP A 9 -1.84 -8.58 12.67
CA ASP A 9 -3.18 -9.17 12.52
C ASP A 9 -4.20 -8.02 12.49
N TRP A 10 -4.05 -7.13 11.51
CA TRP A 10 -4.96 -6.01 11.36
C TRP A 10 -6.17 -6.61 10.67
N PRO A 11 -7.42 -6.31 11.11
CA PRO A 11 -8.56 -6.66 10.29
C PRO A 11 -8.30 -6.05 8.91
N ALA A 12 -8.56 -6.81 7.84
CA ALA A 12 -8.20 -6.42 6.47
C ALA A 12 -8.70 -5.01 6.08
N ASP A 13 -9.67 -4.47 6.81
CA ASP A 13 -10.15 -3.10 6.75
C ASP A 13 -9.20 -2.04 7.37
N SER A 14 -8.56 -2.29 8.51
CA SER A 14 -7.75 -1.28 9.23
C SER A 14 -6.50 -0.85 8.46
N GLY A 15 -5.84 -1.78 7.76
CA GLY A 15 -4.68 -1.43 6.94
C GLY A 15 -5.04 -0.56 5.73
N VAL A 16 -6.16 -0.88 5.07
CA VAL A 16 -6.64 -0.12 3.92
C VAL A 16 -6.99 1.31 4.34
N TRP A 17 -7.76 1.49 5.41
CA TRP A 17 -8.12 2.83 5.90
C TRP A 17 -6.91 3.65 6.35
N GLN A 18 -5.93 3.01 7.01
CA GLN A 18 -4.70 3.69 7.41
C GLN A 18 -3.88 4.15 6.19
N ALA A 19 -3.71 3.28 5.19
CA ALA A 19 -3.03 3.64 3.95
C ALA A 19 -3.78 4.74 3.19
N THR A 20 -5.12 4.68 3.14
CA THR A 20 -5.96 5.73 2.58
C THR A 20 -5.71 7.07 3.28
N GLY A 21 -5.64 7.11 4.61
CA GLY A 21 -5.33 8.34 5.35
C GLY A 21 -3.95 8.93 5.02
N ILE A 22 -2.94 8.08 4.80
CA ILE A 22 -1.62 8.52 4.35
C ILE A 22 -1.69 9.13 2.95
N ILE A 23 -2.44 8.51 2.03
CA ILE A 23 -2.64 9.00 0.66
C ILE A 23 -3.39 10.33 0.66
N MET A 24 -4.46 10.45 1.47
CA MET A 24 -5.22 11.69 1.67
C MET A 24 -4.30 12.82 2.07
N ASN A 25 -3.50 12.63 3.14
CA ASN A 25 -2.59 13.65 3.65
C ASN A 25 -1.46 13.99 2.66
N ARG A 26 -1.04 13.03 1.84
CA ARG A 26 0.07 13.22 0.90
C ARG A 26 -0.34 14.01 -0.35
N PHE A 27 -1.54 13.77 -0.85
CA PHE A 27 -2.02 14.33 -2.11
C PHE A 27 -3.14 15.36 -1.95
N ASP A 28 -3.53 15.67 -0.71
CA ASP A 28 -4.66 16.54 -0.38
C ASP A 28 -5.97 16.04 -1.04
N LEU A 29 -6.23 14.74 -0.89
CA LEU A 29 -7.41 14.07 -1.44
C LEU A 29 -8.40 13.74 -0.34
N ASP A 30 -9.69 13.71 -0.69
CA ASP A 30 -10.71 13.09 0.15
C ASP A 30 -10.59 11.55 0.14
N SER A 31 -11.33 10.92 1.05
CA SER A 31 -11.30 9.49 1.28
C SER A 31 -11.66 8.66 0.05
N GLU A 32 -12.59 9.12 -0.80
CA GLU A 32 -13.02 8.37 -1.99
C GLU A 32 -11.92 8.39 -3.05
N HIS A 33 -11.35 9.57 -3.31
CA HIS A 33 -10.25 9.73 -4.24
C HIS A 33 -8.97 9.01 -3.77
N ALA A 34 -8.66 9.05 -2.48
CA ALA A 34 -7.52 8.33 -1.93
C ALA A 34 -7.68 6.80 -1.98
N LEU A 35 -8.90 6.30 -1.74
CA LEU A 35 -9.20 4.87 -1.89
C LEU A 35 -9.10 4.43 -3.36
N ASP A 36 -9.54 5.26 -4.30
CA ASP A 36 -9.39 5.00 -5.73
C ASP A 36 -7.92 4.93 -6.15
N VAL A 37 -7.05 5.82 -5.64
CA VAL A 37 -5.60 5.75 -5.85
C VAL A 37 -5.05 4.41 -5.36
N LEU A 38 -5.37 4.00 -4.14
CA LEU A 38 -4.91 2.73 -3.58
C LEU A 38 -5.40 1.52 -4.41
N ARG A 39 -6.64 1.59 -4.94
CA ARG A 39 -7.21 0.57 -5.82
C ARG A 39 -6.49 0.51 -7.17
N ARG A 40 -6.16 1.65 -7.77
CA ARG A 40 -5.39 1.73 -9.02
C ARG A 40 -3.98 1.17 -8.84
N MET A 41 -3.32 1.46 -7.73
CA MET A 41 -2.01 0.88 -7.40
C MET A 41 -2.07 -0.64 -7.33
N SER A 42 -3.09 -1.18 -6.64
CA SER A 42 -3.36 -2.63 -6.58
C SER A 42 -3.54 -3.26 -7.96
N GLN A 43 -4.35 -2.64 -8.82
CA GLN A 43 -4.57 -3.12 -10.19
C GLN A 43 -3.30 -3.08 -11.03
N ARG A 44 -2.55 -1.98 -10.95
CA ARG A 44 -1.36 -1.76 -11.78
C ARG A 44 -0.20 -2.66 -11.39
N CYS A 45 0.01 -2.90 -10.10
CA CYS A 45 1.02 -3.84 -9.62
C CYS A 45 0.54 -5.30 -9.66
N MET A 46 -0.73 -5.58 -10.03
CA MET A 46 -1.36 -6.91 -9.94
C MET A 46 -1.22 -7.53 -8.54
N ARG A 47 -1.28 -6.71 -7.50
CA ARG A 47 -1.15 -7.11 -6.09
C ARG A 47 -2.48 -6.88 -5.37
N PRO A 48 -2.84 -7.71 -4.38
CA PRO A 48 -4.06 -7.47 -3.62
C PRO A 48 -3.96 -6.18 -2.79
N MET A 49 -5.08 -5.49 -2.62
CA MET A 49 -5.14 -4.15 -2.02
C MET A 49 -4.52 -4.06 -0.62
N TRP A 50 -4.68 -5.10 0.21
CA TRP A 50 -4.07 -5.18 1.54
C TRP A 50 -2.53 -5.18 1.48
N ARG A 51 -1.92 -5.84 0.49
CA ARG A 51 -0.46 -5.82 0.30
C ARG A 51 0.05 -4.44 -0.07
N VAL A 52 -0.68 -3.74 -0.93
CA VAL A 52 -0.35 -2.37 -1.31
C VAL A 52 -0.47 -1.45 -0.10
N ALA A 53 -1.54 -1.60 0.68
CA ALA A 53 -1.73 -0.85 1.91
C ALA A 53 -0.60 -1.07 2.94
N GLU A 54 -0.16 -2.32 3.14
CA GLU A 54 0.99 -2.64 4.00
C GLU A 54 2.26 -1.89 3.57
N GLU A 55 2.56 -1.82 2.27
CA GLU A 55 3.75 -1.12 1.77
C GLU A 55 3.63 0.40 1.93
N VAL A 56 2.45 0.96 1.69
CA VAL A 56 2.18 2.39 1.92
C VAL A 56 2.37 2.74 3.39
N ILE A 57 1.85 1.92 4.31
CA ILE A 57 2.01 2.11 5.77
C ILE A 57 3.47 1.99 6.17
N ARG A 58 4.16 0.94 5.70
CA ARG A 58 5.57 0.67 6.03
C ARG A 58 6.49 1.81 5.63
N HIS A 59 6.25 2.41 4.47
CA HIS A 59 7.07 3.49 3.94
C HIS A 59 6.57 4.88 4.31
N ASN A 60 5.34 4.99 4.82
CA ASN A 60 4.62 6.24 5.04
C ASN A 60 4.67 7.17 3.81
N ASP A 61 4.80 6.59 2.62
CA ASP A 61 4.90 7.32 1.36
C ASP A 61 4.32 6.44 0.23
N PRO A 62 3.21 6.86 -0.40
CA PRO A 62 2.55 6.06 -1.42
C PRO A 62 3.34 5.96 -2.73
N VAL A 63 4.16 6.97 -3.08
CA VAL A 63 4.96 6.95 -4.31
C VAL A 63 6.08 5.93 -4.19
N ARG A 64 6.79 5.93 -3.06
CA ARG A 64 7.85 4.96 -2.77
C ARG A 64 7.31 3.53 -2.65
N ALA A 65 6.14 3.37 -2.01
CA ALA A 65 5.47 2.07 -1.96
C ALA A 65 5.12 1.57 -3.36
N PHE A 66 4.62 2.43 -4.24
CA PHE A 66 4.32 2.08 -5.62
C PHE A 66 5.55 1.63 -6.41
N GLN A 67 6.65 2.38 -6.33
CA GLN A 67 7.90 2.05 -7.02
C GLN A 67 8.41 0.67 -6.60
N ARG A 68 8.44 0.40 -5.29
CA ARG A 68 8.82 -0.91 -4.73
C ARG A 68 7.95 -2.04 -5.26
N LEU A 69 6.64 -1.83 -5.33
CA LEU A 69 5.69 -2.82 -5.82
C LEU A 69 5.82 -3.07 -7.33
N GLU A 70 6.14 -2.04 -8.12
CA GLU A 70 6.47 -2.19 -9.54
C GLU A 70 7.81 -2.91 -9.73
N GLU A 71 8.86 -2.55 -8.99
CA GLU A 71 10.18 -3.21 -9.02
C GLU A 71 10.10 -4.70 -8.64
N ASP A 72 9.31 -5.05 -7.61
CA ASP A 72 9.12 -6.43 -7.15
C ASP A 72 8.23 -7.27 -8.09
N GLY A 73 7.37 -6.61 -8.89
CA GLY A 73 6.60 -7.24 -9.97
C GLY A 73 7.39 -7.40 -11.27
N LEU A 74 8.39 -6.55 -11.48
CA LEU A 74 9.31 -6.56 -12.63
C LEU A 74 10.57 -7.37 -12.29
N GLY A 75 10.40 -8.64 -11.90
CA GLY A 75 11.52 -9.58 -11.88
C GLY A 75 12.21 -9.60 -13.26
N PRO A 76 13.53 -9.82 -13.34
CA PRO A 76 14.29 -9.69 -14.59
C PRO A 76 13.74 -10.68 -15.62
N GLY A 77 13.05 -10.15 -16.63
CA GLY A 77 12.63 -10.87 -17.85
C GLY A 77 13.66 -10.70 -18.94
#